data_AF-A0A2H0B5R4-F1
#
_entry.id   AF-A0A2H0B5R4-F1
#
_cell.length_a   1.000
_cell.length_b   1.000
_cell.length_c   1.000
_cell.angle_alpha   90.00
_cell.angle_beta   90.00
_cell.angle_gamma   90.00
#
_symmetry.space_group_name_H-M   'P 1'
#
loop_
_entity.id
_entity.type
_entity.pdbx_description
1 polymer ?
#
loop_
_entity_poly.entity_id
_entity_poly.type
_entity_poly.pdbx_seq_one_letter_code
_entity_poly.pdbx_strand_id
1 'polypeptide(L)'
;MYSKNDTWLVVGKIIKIIKDHKLLLLSIAYLSTRLFNLTLLPIFNDEAIYLDWGYREISTGDLFLSLFDGKQPLLMWFFGLTQLIIKDPLWAGRLVSVFFGLLTLIGLWLLTVKLFNKKIALLTGIFYITCPLMLFYDRQALMESS
;
A
#
# COMPACT_ATOMS: atom_id res chain seq x y z
N MET A 1 -12.36 32.13 -27.28
CA MET A 1 -10.90 32.22 -27.50
C MET A 1 -10.23 32.12 -26.14
N TYR A 2 -9.88 30.92 -25.68
CA TYR A 2 -9.10 30.78 -24.45
C TYR A 2 -7.71 31.34 -24.71
N SER A 3 -7.34 32.38 -23.97
CA SER A 3 -6.04 33.04 -24.08
C SER A 3 -4.95 32.02 -23.76
N LYS A 4 -3.93 31.93 -24.63
CA LYS A 4 -2.72 31.12 -24.39
C LYS A 4 -2.10 31.40 -23.00
N ASN A 5 -2.31 32.57 -22.42
CA ASN A 5 -1.77 32.91 -21.10
C ASN A 5 -2.40 32.12 -19.94
N ASP A 6 -3.68 31.74 -20.03
CA ASP A 6 -4.36 31.04 -18.94
C ASP A 6 -3.89 29.60 -18.80
N THR A 7 -3.59 28.95 -19.93
CA THR A 7 -3.04 27.57 -19.94
C THR A 7 -1.65 27.53 -19.33
N TRP A 8 -0.76 28.48 -19.65
CA TRP A 8 0.58 28.54 -19.06
C TRP A 8 0.56 28.86 -17.55
N LEU A 9 -0.39 29.66 -17.08
CA LEU A 9 -0.57 29.94 -15.64
C LEU A 9 -1.01 28.70 -14.86
N VAL A 10 -1.97 27.94 -15.40
CA VAL A 10 -2.43 26.67 -14.79
C VAL A 10 -1.29 25.66 -14.76
N VAL A 11 -0.57 25.48 -15.89
CA VAL A 11 0.59 24.59 -15.98
C VAL A 11 1.69 24.99 -14.98
N GLY A 12 1.99 26.29 -14.87
CA GLY A 12 2.97 26.80 -13.91
C GLY A 12 2.58 26.55 -12.45
N LYS A 13 1.30 26.72 -12.11
CA LYS A 13 0.76 26.45 -10.77
C LYS A 13 0.83 24.95 -10.41
N ILE A 14 0.49 24.09 -11.37
CA ILE A 14 0.61 22.63 -11.24
C ILE A 14 2.07 22.23 -11.03
N ILE A 15 3.01 22.74 -11.84
CA ILE A 15 4.44 22.46 -11.71
C ILE A 15 4.97 22.88 -10.33
N LYS A 16 4.49 24.00 -9.78
CA LYS A 16 4.87 24.46 -8.44
C LYS A 16 4.37 23.51 -7.35
N ILE A 17 3.10 23.13 -7.39
CA ILE A 17 2.50 22.15 -6.47
C ILE A 17 3.26 20.82 -6.54
N ILE A 18 3.63 20.37 -7.76
CA ILE A 18 4.39 19.13 -7.97
C ILE A 18 5.76 19.19 -7.28
N LYS A 19 6.44 20.33 -7.34
CA LYS A 19 7.76 20.51 -6.72
C LYS A 19 7.68 20.51 -5.20
N ASP A 20 6.62 21.08 -4.65
CA ASP A 20 6.44 21.26 -3.20
C ASP A 20 5.88 20.00 -2.52
N HIS A 21 5.09 19.19 -3.25
CA HIS A 21 4.37 18.03 -2.70
C HIS A 21 4.75 16.68 -3.35
N LYS A 22 6.05 16.46 -3.61
CA LYS A 22 6.56 15.22 -4.23
C LYS A 22 6.10 13.93 -3.52
N LEU A 23 6.12 13.91 -2.19
CA LEU A 23 5.67 12.74 -1.42
C LEU A 23 4.18 12.46 -1.67
N LEU A 24 3.34 13.50 -1.66
CA LEU A 24 1.91 13.35 -1.93
C LEU A 24 1.66 12.76 -3.32
N LEU A 25 2.39 13.23 -4.33
CA LEU A 25 2.30 12.68 -5.68
C LEU A 25 2.71 11.21 -5.75
N LEU A 26 3.80 10.85 -5.07
CA LEU A 26 4.23 9.45 -4.97
C LEU A 26 3.16 8.59 -4.27
N SER A 27 2.58 9.08 -3.18
CA SER A 27 1.49 8.38 -2.48
C SER A 27 0.25 8.20 -3.37
N ILE A 28 -0.14 9.22 -4.14
CA ILE A 28 -1.27 9.12 -5.08
C ILE A 28 -0.95 8.13 -6.20
N ALA A 29 0.25 8.17 -6.76
CA ALA A 29 0.69 7.24 -7.81
C ALA A 29 0.75 5.79 -7.29
N TYR A 30 1.27 5.59 -6.09
CA TYR A 30 1.26 4.31 -5.39
C TYR A 30 -0.16 3.78 -5.22
N LEU A 31 -1.07 4.57 -4.61
CA LEU A 31 -2.45 4.14 -4.37
C LEU A 31 -3.18 3.83 -5.68
N SER A 32 -2.96 4.63 -6.72
CA SER A 32 -3.57 4.39 -8.04
C SER A 32 -3.13 3.05 -8.64
N THR A 33 -1.85 2.70 -8.52
CA THR A 33 -1.31 1.44 -9.05
C THR A 33 -1.68 0.22 -8.21
N ARG A 34 -1.91 0.38 -6.90
CA ARG A 34 -2.21 -0.74 -5.99
C ARG A 34 -3.72 -0.99 -5.86
N LEU A 35 -4.54 0.05 -5.75
CA LEU A 35 -5.98 -0.09 -5.56
C LEU A 35 -6.75 -0.38 -6.84
N PHE A 36 -6.23 0.01 -8.00
CA PHE A 36 -6.92 -0.23 -9.27
C PHE A 36 -7.11 -1.74 -9.50
N ASN A 37 -8.35 -2.20 -9.56
CA ASN A 37 -8.72 -3.60 -9.72
C ASN A 37 -8.05 -4.54 -8.69
N LEU A 38 -8.05 -4.16 -7.41
CA LEU A 38 -7.35 -4.87 -6.34
C LEU A 38 -7.65 -6.38 -6.27
N THR A 39 -8.87 -6.80 -6.57
CA THR A 39 -9.32 -8.20 -6.53
C THR A 39 -9.21 -8.94 -7.87
N LEU A 40 -8.61 -8.32 -8.91
CA LEU A 40 -8.46 -8.95 -10.22
C LEU A 40 -7.52 -10.15 -10.20
N LEU A 41 -6.48 -10.12 -9.35
CA LEU A 41 -5.59 -11.25 -9.18
C LEU A 41 -6.34 -12.38 -8.45
N PRO A 42 -6.26 -13.63 -8.93
CA PRO A 42 -6.84 -14.77 -8.23
C PRO A 42 -6.28 -14.85 -6.81
N ILE A 43 -7.07 -15.41 -5.91
CA ILE A 43 -6.64 -15.60 -4.52
C ILE A 43 -5.47 -16.58 -4.49
N PHE A 44 -4.43 -16.23 -3.74
CA PHE A 44 -3.30 -17.13 -3.47
C PHE A 44 -3.60 -18.00 -2.24
N ASN A 45 -3.03 -19.21 -2.19
CA ASN A 45 -3.34 -20.16 -1.11
C ASN A 45 -3.01 -19.58 0.27
N ASP A 46 -1.85 -18.95 0.42
CA ASP A 46 -1.46 -18.35 1.70
C ASP A 46 -2.35 -17.16 2.08
N GLU A 47 -2.82 -16.35 1.11
CA GLU A 47 -3.80 -15.29 1.37
C GLU A 47 -5.07 -15.87 1.99
N ALA A 48 -5.60 -16.96 1.42
CA ALA A 48 -6.81 -17.60 1.93
C ALA A 48 -6.63 -18.08 3.37
N ILE A 49 -5.49 -18.69 3.68
CA ILE A 49 -5.16 -19.19 5.02
C ILE A 49 -5.05 -18.03 6.01
N TYR A 50 -4.31 -16.97 5.68
CA TYR A 50 -4.08 -15.84 6.60
C TYR A 50 -5.36 -15.04 6.85
N LEU A 51 -6.22 -14.90 5.83
CA LEU A 51 -7.53 -14.27 5.96
C LEU A 51 -8.49 -15.10 6.82
N ASP A 52 -8.47 -16.44 6.71
CA ASP A 52 -9.25 -17.32 7.58
C ASP A 52 -8.78 -17.24 9.03
N TRP A 53 -7.46 -17.32 9.24
CA TRP A 53 -6.88 -17.20 10.58
C TRP A 53 -7.19 -15.85 11.20
N GLY A 54 -6.98 -14.75 10.49
CA GLY A 54 -7.31 -13.42 10.99
C GLY A 54 -8.77 -13.29 11.39
N TYR A 55 -9.68 -13.79 10.55
CA TYR A 55 -11.10 -13.80 10.87
C TYR A 55 -11.38 -14.58 12.15
N ARG A 56 -10.85 -15.80 12.28
CA ARG A 56 -11.06 -16.64 13.47
C ARG A 56 -10.44 -16.04 14.73
N GLU A 57 -9.19 -15.60 14.66
CA GLU A 57 -8.47 -14.97 15.78
C GLU A 57 -9.28 -13.81 16.39
N ILE A 58 -9.91 -12.98 15.54
CA ILE A 58 -10.68 -11.82 15.99
C ILE A 58 -12.15 -12.16 16.32
N SER A 59 -12.80 -13.05 15.57
CA SER A 59 -14.24 -13.34 15.74
C SER A 59 -14.54 -14.39 16.81
N THR A 60 -13.69 -15.40 16.98
CA THR A 60 -13.87 -16.45 17.99
C THR A 60 -13.06 -16.19 19.26
N GLY A 61 -12.06 -15.30 19.19
CA GLY A 61 -11.18 -14.96 20.31
C GLY A 61 -9.95 -15.87 20.42
N ASP A 62 -9.71 -16.77 19.47
CA ASP A 62 -8.53 -17.64 19.42
C ASP A 62 -7.30 -16.87 18.91
N LEU A 63 -6.92 -15.77 19.56
CA LEU A 63 -5.96 -14.75 19.10
C LEU A 63 -4.57 -15.26 18.66
N PHE A 64 -4.23 -16.52 18.91
CA PHE A 64 -2.91 -17.09 18.65
C PHE A 64 -2.97 -18.31 17.72
N LEU A 65 -4.04 -18.46 16.96
CA LEU A 65 -4.24 -19.57 16.03
C LEU A 65 -3.07 -19.75 15.04
N SER A 66 -2.58 -18.65 14.48
CA SER A 66 -1.43 -18.66 13.55
C SER A 66 -0.13 -19.16 14.16
N LEU A 67 0.05 -19.09 15.49
CA LEU A 67 1.24 -19.59 16.17
C LEU A 67 1.36 -21.11 16.13
N PHE A 68 0.24 -21.85 15.97
CA PHE A 68 0.28 -23.30 15.80
C PHE A 68 1.01 -23.72 14.51
N ASP A 69 1.10 -22.82 13.52
CA ASP A 69 1.88 -23.00 12.29
C ASP A 69 3.15 -22.13 12.27
N GLY A 70 3.57 -21.62 13.44
CA GLY A 70 4.80 -20.83 13.59
C GLY A 70 4.76 -19.43 12.98
N LYS A 71 3.57 -18.91 12.62
CA LYS A 71 3.40 -17.54 12.09
C LYS A 71 3.03 -16.57 13.20
N GLN A 72 3.66 -15.39 13.22
CA GLN A 72 3.38 -14.37 14.22
C GLN A 72 1.98 -13.76 14.00
N PRO A 73 1.19 -13.55 15.06
CA PRO A 73 -0.24 -13.24 14.94
C PRO A 73 -0.56 -11.78 14.59
N LEU A 74 0.41 -10.86 14.69
CA LEU A 74 0.15 -9.43 14.55
C LEU A 74 -0.51 -9.08 13.21
N LEU A 75 -0.04 -9.67 12.11
CA LEU A 75 -0.60 -9.39 10.78
C LEU A 75 -2.01 -9.99 10.64
N MET A 76 -2.23 -11.19 11.17
CA MET A 76 -3.51 -11.89 11.15
C MET A 76 -4.55 -11.07 11.93
N TRP A 77 -4.16 -10.44 13.04
CA TRP A 77 -5.03 -9.49 13.74
C TRP A 77 -5.45 -8.32 12.87
N PHE A 78 -4.53 -7.72 12.11
CA PHE A 78 -4.90 -6.64 11.18
C PHE A 78 -5.86 -7.12 10.09
N PHE A 79 -5.67 -8.32 9.53
CA PHE A 79 -6.62 -8.92 8.60
C PHE A 79 -7.99 -9.13 9.24
N GLY A 80 -8.07 -9.75 10.42
CA GLY A 80 -9.32 -9.95 11.14
C GLY A 80 -10.04 -8.65 11.49
N LEU A 81 -9.31 -7.64 11.99
CA LEU A 81 -9.86 -6.33 12.34
C LEU A 81 -10.43 -5.61 11.12
N THR A 82 -9.77 -5.70 9.96
CA THR A 82 -10.30 -5.11 8.72
C THR A 82 -11.51 -5.87 8.17
N GLN A 83 -11.56 -7.19 8.35
CA GLN A 83 -12.72 -8.02 8.00
C GLN A 83 -13.97 -7.74 8.86
N LEU A 84 -13.82 -7.13 10.05
CA LEU A 84 -14.99 -6.63 10.81
C LEU A 84 -15.70 -5.45 10.13
N ILE A 85 -14.98 -4.69 9.30
CA ILE A 85 -15.46 -3.45 8.68
C ILE A 85 -15.83 -3.70 7.22
N ILE A 86 -15.03 -4.51 6.51
CA ILE A 86 -15.16 -4.77 5.08
C ILE A 86 -15.65 -6.19 4.85
N LYS A 87 -16.78 -6.33 4.16
CA LYS A 87 -17.46 -7.62 3.94
C LYS A 87 -16.70 -8.57 3.02
N ASP A 88 -15.99 -8.06 2.02
CA ASP A 88 -15.17 -8.87 1.12
C ASP A 88 -13.82 -9.14 1.81
N PRO A 89 -13.53 -10.37 2.25
CA PRO A 89 -12.32 -10.68 3.01
C PRO A 89 -11.06 -10.48 2.17
N LEU A 90 -11.11 -10.74 0.86
CA LEU A 90 -9.97 -10.59 -0.03
C LEU A 90 -9.65 -9.11 -0.22
N TRP A 91 -10.68 -8.29 -0.41
CA TRP A 91 -10.50 -6.83 -0.49
C TRP A 91 -10.02 -6.26 0.85
N ALA A 92 -10.54 -6.75 1.98
CA ALA A 92 -10.17 -6.33 3.33
C ALA A 92 -8.68 -6.55 3.62
N GLY A 93 -8.18 -7.79 3.45
CA GLY A 93 -6.77 -8.06 3.75
C GLY A 93 -5.82 -7.45 2.73
N ARG A 94 -6.19 -7.40 1.43
CA ARG A 94 -5.34 -6.71 0.44
C ARG A 94 -5.23 -5.22 0.73
N LEU A 95 -6.24 -4.60 1.33
CA LEU A 95 -6.15 -3.20 1.78
C LEU A 95 -5.10 -3.01 2.88
N VAL A 96 -4.96 -3.97 3.80
CA VAL A 96 -3.93 -3.96 4.84
C VAL A 96 -2.54 -3.94 4.21
N SER A 97 -2.28 -4.81 3.23
CA SER A 97 -1.01 -4.85 2.49
C SER A 97 -0.74 -3.54 1.76
N VAL A 98 -1.74 -2.97 1.08
CA VAL A 98 -1.61 -1.67 0.42
C VAL A 98 -1.27 -0.57 1.43
N PHE A 99 -1.86 -0.61 2.62
CA PHE A 99 -1.58 0.36 3.69
C PHE A 99 -0.14 0.24 4.21
N PHE A 100 0.36 -0.96 4.51
CA PHE A 100 1.73 -1.15 4.97
C PHE A 100 2.78 -0.87 3.87
N GLY A 101 2.48 -1.18 2.61
CA GLY A 101 3.32 -0.74 1.49
C GLY A 101 3.34 0.79 1.32
N LEU A 102 2.26 1.50 1.65
CA LEU A 102 2.26 2.96 1.69
C LEU A 102 3.14 3.49 2.82
N LEU A 103 3.09 2.88 4.01
CA LEU A 103 4.00 3.21 5.12
C LEU A 103 5.45 2.96 4.74
N THR A 104 5.73 1.87 4.01
CA THR A 104 7.06 1.55 3.48
C THR A 104 7.54 2.63 2.51
N LEU A 105 6.71 3.08 1.57
CA LEU A 105 7.04 4.18 0.66
C LEU A 105 7.37 5.48 1.42
N ILE A 106 6.55 5.83 2.42
CA ILE A 106 6.76 7.02 3.26
C ILE A 106 8.07 6.88 4.05
N GLY A 107 8.32 5.70 4.64
CA GLY A 107 9.56 5.39 5.37
C GLY A 107 10.79 5.52 4.49
N LEU A 108 10.77 4.93 3.29
CA LEU A 108 11.84 5.05 2.29
C LEU A 108 12.10 6.50 1.90
N TRP A 109 11.03 7.28 1.68
CA TRP A 109 11.16 8.71 1.37
C TRP A 109 11.84 9.47 2.52
N LEU A 110 11.34 9.34 3.75
CA LEU A 110 11.86 10.04 4.92
C LEU A 110 13.33 9.67 5.18
N LEU A 111 13.65 8.38 5.11
CA LEU A 111 15.01 7.88 5.28
C LEU A 111 15.96 8.41 4.20
N THR A 112 15.53 8.37 2.93
CA THR A 112 16.37 8.84 1.81
C THR A 112 16.57 10.35 1.83
N VAL A 113 15.56 11.13 2.24
CA VAL A 113 15.72 12.59 2.43
C VAL A 113 16.73 12.88 3.54
N LYS A 114 16.69 12.11 4.64
CA LYS A 114 17.60 12.28 5.78
C LYS A 114 19.05 11.90 5.44
N LEU A 115 19.26 10.81 4.71
CA LEU A 115 20.58 10.30 4.37
C LEU A 115 21.20 10.98 3.15
N PHE A 116 20.37 11.45 2.21
CA PHE A 116 20.81 12.00 0.94
C PHE A 116 20.12 13.33 0.63
N ASN A 117 19.11 13.32 -0.24
CA ASN A 117 18.38 14.52 -0.64
C ASN A 117 17.02 14.18 -1.28
N LYS A 118 16.19 15.21 -1.47
CA LYS A 118 14.85 15.10 -2.07
C LYS A 118 14.81 14.62 -3.53
N LYS A 119 15.93 14.70 -4.28
CA LYS A 119 15.99 14.18 -5.66
C LYS A 119 16.16 12.66 -5.64
N ILE A 120 17.07 12.16 -4.80
CA ILE A 120 17.30 10.73 -4.61
C ILE A 120 16.06 10.09 -3.99
N ALA A 121 15.41 10.73 -3.00
CA ALA A 121 14.16 10.22 -2.43
C ALA A 121 13.03 10.07 -3.46
N LEU A 122 12.94 11.00 -4.41
CA LEU A 122 12.00 10.89 -5.52
C LEU A 122 12.32 9.68 -6.41
N LEU A 123 13.60 9.49 -6.73
CA LEU A 123 14.04 8.35 -7.52
C LEU A 123 13.77 7.01 -6.81
N THR A 124 14.05 6.92 -5.51
CA THR A 124 13.74 5.75 -4.66
C THR A 124 12.24 5.44 -4.69
N GLY A 125 11.39 6.46 -4.51
CA GLY A 125 9.93 6.27 -4.56
C GLY A 125 9.44 5.81 -5.93
N ILE A 126 9.97 6.37 -7.01
CA ILE A 126 9.65 5.91 -8.38
C ILE A 126 10.03 4.45 -8.55
N PHE A 127 11.25 4.07 -8.16
CA PHE A 127 11.71 2.67 -8.27
C PHE A 127 10.85 1.71 -7.45
N TYR A 128 10.49 2.06 -6.21
CA TYR A 128 9.60 1.24 -5.39
C TYR A 128 8.22 1.05 -6.05
N ILE A 129 7.63 2.14 -6.58
CA ILE A 129 6.31 2.10 -7.23
C ILE A 129 6.35 1.24 -8.51
N THR A 130 7.40 1.37 -9.34
CA THR A 130 7.49 0.67 -10.63
C THR A 130 8.11 -0.72 -10.53
N CYS A 131 8.69 -1.09 -9.38
CA CYS A 131 9.27 -2.41 -9.17
C CYS A 131 8.17 -3.48 -9.29
N PRO A 132 8.26 -4.42 -10.26
CA PRO A 132 7.23 -5.42 -10.47
C PRO A 132 6.98 -6.29 -9.24
N LEU A 133 8.05 -6.60 -8.50
CA LEU A 133 7.97 -7.41 -7.29
C LEU A 133 7.14 -6.70 -6.22
N MET A 134 7.47 -5.45 -5.89
CA MET A 134 6.73 -4.67 -4.90
C MET A 134 5.28 -4.47 -5.34
N LEU A 135 5.05 -4.15 -6.62
CA LEU A 135 3.69 -4.00 -7.15
C LEU A 135 2.86 -5.27 -6.98
N PHE A 136 3.44 -6.45 -7.22
CA PHE A 136 2.75 -7.73 -7.10
C PHE A 136 2.45 -8.09 -5.64
N TYR A 137 3.43 -7.92 -4.75
CA TYR A 137 3.32 -8.27 -3.33
C TYR A 137 2.45 -7.27 -2.55
N ASP A 138 2.60 -5.96 -2.76
CA ASP A 138 1.77 -4.92 -2.09
C ASP A 138 0.26 -5.08 -2.37
N ARG A 139 -0.09 -5.84 -3.43
CA ARG A 139 -1.46 -6.11 -3.86
C ARG A 139 -2.02 -7.44 -3.37
N GLN A 140 -1.26 -8.19 -2.57
CA GLN A 140 -1.66 -9.47 -2.01
C GLN A 140 -1.57 -9.46 -0.49
N ALA A 141 -2.52 -10.14 0.16
CA ALA A 141 -2.61 -10.31 1.61
C ALA A 141 -1.59 -11.35 2.13
N LEU A 142 -0.31 -11.05 1.94
CA LEU A 142 0.82 -11.92 2.28
C LEU A 142 1.67 -11.31 3.40
N MET A 143 2.43 -12.15 4.12
CA MET A 143 3.32 -11.69 5.18
C MET A 143 4.53 -10.92 4.65
N GLU A 144 4.92 -11.19 3.41
CA GLU A 144 6.07 -10.56 2.76
C GLU A 144 5.78 -9.12 2.31
N SER A 145 4.51 -8.74 2.23
CA SER A 145 4.04 -7.45 1.72
C SER A 145 3.41 -6.54 2.77
N SER A 146 3.12 -7.06 3.96
CA SER A 146 2.26 -6.43 4.97
C SER A 146 2.95 -6.28 6.31
#